data_AF-A0A182N902-F1
#
_entry.id   AF-A0A182N902-F1
#
_cell.length_a   1.000
_cell.length_b   1.000
_cell.length_c   1.000
_cell.angle_alpha   90.00
_cell.angle_beta   90.00
_cell.angle_gamma   90.00
#
_symmetry.space_group_name_H-M   'P 1'
#
loop_
_entity.id
_entity.type
_entity.pdbx_description
1 polymer ?
#
loop_
_entity_poly.entity_id
_entity_poly.type
_entity_poly.pdbx_seq_one_letter_code
_entity_poly.pdbx_strand_id
1 'polypeptide(L)'
;MLARMFAQDAQMTPSERDAQGAYLIDRNGHYFRPILDYLRHGRVVYDKHVSLQGILEEAKYYGLDALIEQIHGIEKADVMLTRLDFIRTLVTSSHTTELRFQGVHLSGINLSKLDLRNINFKYACLSHCDLSYANLSWCVLERAGLRHANLEGAKLHSVSAACADLESASLMCSDMTRCSLESANMKGATLEGSVMEGVSLRVANLKNANMRNCMLNDADMAGANLEVVTSIRPSTFQPLNHNQRTMELTETVSSSEMSSNPSSPPATVTAPESSKWITLNVGGEIFTTTRLTLTNREPNSMLARMFAQDAQMTPSERDAQGAYLIDRNGHYFRPILDYLRHGRVVYDKHVSLQGILEEAKYYGLDALIEQIHGIEKADVMLTRLDFIRTLVTSSHTTELRFQGVHLSGINLSKLDLRNINFKYACLSHCNLSYANLSWCVLERADLRHANLEGAKLHSVSAACADLESASLMCSDMTRCSLESANMKGATLEGSVMEGVSLRVANLKNANMRNCMLNDADMAGANLEACDLTGCNLKGANLRGANLKDAQLELMVTPVHMAQIDIY
;
A
#
# COMPACT_ATOMS: atom_id res chain seq x y z
N MET A 1 17.48 37.07 5.09
CA MET A 1 18.32 38.03 4.33
C MET A 1 17.57 38.66 3.15
N LEU A 2 17.09 37.88 2.16
CA LEU A 2 16.43 38.36 0.92
C LEU A 2 15.39 39.47 1.13
N ALA A 3 14.48 39.33 2.10
CA ALA A 3 13.46 40.36 2.39
C ALA A 3 14.05 41.75 2.71
N ARG A 4 15.25 41.84 3.30
CA ARG A 4 15.92 43.13 3.61
C ARG A 4 16.61 43.75 2.38
N MET A 5 16.83 42.98 1.33
CA MET A 5 17.44 43.43 0.06
C MET A 5 16.39 43.96 -0.93
N PHE A 6 15.13 43.51 -0.81
CA PHE A 6 14.06 43.80 -1.78
C PHE A 6 12.80 44.43 -1.15
N ALA A 7 12.80 44.76 0.15
CA ALA A 7 11.76 45.59 0.76
C ALA A 7 11.79 47.02 0.21
N GLN A 8 10.67 47.74 0.29
CA GLN A 8 10.59 49.15 -0.10
C GLN A 8 11.52 50.03 0.75
N ASP A 9 11.66 49.70 2.05
CA ASP A 9 12.66 50.28 2.96
C ASP A 9 13.93 49.41 3.04
N ALA A 10 14.59 49.16 1.90
CA ALA A 10 15.76 48.29 1.83
C ALA A 10 16.94 48.80 2.68
N GLN A 11 17.25 48.09 3.77
CA GLN A 11 18.41 48.36 4.64
C GLN A 11 19.72 47.72 4.13
N MET A 12 19.70 47.10 2.95
CA MET A 12 20.81 46.36 2.37
C MET A 12 20.75 46.55 0.85
N THR A 13 21.83 47.07 0.26
CA THR A 13 21.92 47.25 -1.20
C THR A 13 22.08 45.89 -1.88
N PRO A 14 21.14 45.46 -2.75
CA PRO A 14 21.36 44.30 -3.61
C PRO A 14 22.51 44.57 -4.61
N SER A 15 23.09 43.49 -5.13
CA SER A 15 24.30 43.48 -5.98
C SER A 15 24.19 44.27 -7.29
N GLU A 16 25.27 44.30 -8.06
CA GLU A 16 25.26 44.76 -9.45
C GLU A 16 24.15 44.08 -10.28
N ARG A 17 23.62 44.80 -11.28
CA ARG A 17 22.62 44.28 -12.21
C ARG A 17 23.24 44.01 -13.57
N ASP A 18 22.72 43.00 -14.27
CA ASP A 18 23.04 42.75 -15.67
C ASP A 18 22.32 43.72 -16.63
N ALA A 19 22.59 43.57 -17.93
CA ALA A 19 21.99 44.38 -19.00
C ALA A 19 20.46 44.17 -19.18
N GLN A 20 19.87 43.16 -18.53
CA GLN A 20 18.43 42.86 -18.52
C GLN A 20 17.77 43.33 -17.22
N GLY A 21 18.54 43.86 -16.27
CA GLY A 21 18.08 44.37 -14.97
C GLY A 21 18.03 43.31 -13.86
N ALA A 22 18.49 42.08 -14.12
CA ALA A 22 18.55 41.02 -13.12
C ALA A 22 19.72 41.23 -12.15
N TYR A 23 19.52 40.90 -10.88
CA TYR A 23 20.53 41.07 -9.82
C TYR A 23 21.54 39.91 -9.79
N LEU A 24 22.82 40.24 -9.82
CA LEU A 24 23.92 39.26 -9.82
C LEU A 24 24.25 38.79 -8.41
N ILE A 25 23.82 37.59 -8.04
CA ILE A 25 24.13 36.96 -6.75
C ILE A 25 25.23 35.93 -6.97
N ASP A 26 26.41 36.16 -6.41
CA ASP A 26 27.58 35.25 -6.49
C ASP A 26 27.41 34.05 -5.53
N ARG A 27 26.42 33.21 -5.84
CA ARG A 27 26.03 31.99 -5.10
C ARG A 27 25.57 30.92 -6.08
N ASN A 28 25.52 29.67 -5.66
CA ASN A 28 25.20 28.57 -6.57
C ASN A 28 23.68 28.48 -6.82
N GLY A 29 23.23 28.92 -8.00
CA GLY A 29 21.83 28.84 -8.44
C GLY A 29 21.20 27.44 -8.35
N HIS A 30 22.01 26.38 -8.43
CA HIS A 30 21.58 24.99 -8.29
C HIS A 30 21.06 24.67 -6.87
N TYR A 31 21.65 25.27 -5.83
CA TYR A 31 21.21 25.14 -4.44
C TYR A 31 20.20 26.22 -4.04
N PHE A 32 20.19 27.34 -4.76
CA PHE A 32 19.19 28.39 -4.57
C PHE A 32 17.79 28.01 -5.09
N ARG A 33 17.68 27.16 -6.13
CA ARG A 33 16.39 26.73 -6.67
C ARG A 33 15.48 26.05 -5.61
N PRO A 34 15.93 25.06 -4.81
CA PRO A 34 15.17 24.53 -3.68
C PRO A 34 14.77 25.56 -2.62
N ILE A 35 15.56 26.64 -2.44
CA ILE A 35 15.22 27.74 -1.52
C ILE A 35 14.09 28.59 -2.09
N LEU A 36 14.12 28.91 -3.38
CA LEU A 36 13.05 29.64 -4.04
C LEU A 36 11.74 28.83 -4.03
N ASP A 37 11.80 27.52 -4.20
CA ASP A 37 10.64 26.63 -4.07
C ASP A 37 10.14 26.56 -2.61
N TYR A 38 11.04 26.44 -1.62
CA TYR A 38 10.64 26.58 -0.21
C TYR A 38 9.89 27.89 0.07
N LEU A 39 10.33 29.02 -0.50
CA LEU A 39 9.65 30.31 -0.34
C LEU A 39 8.28 30.37 -1.05
N ARG A 40 8.07 29.57 -2.10
CA ARG A 40 6.78 29.45 -2.83
C ARG A 40 5.79 28.49 -2.19
N HIS A 41 6.26 27.42 -1.54
CA HIS A 41 5.44 26.30 -1.07
C HIS A 41 5.41 26.13 0.44
N GLY A 42 6.32 26.77 1.18
CA GLY A 42 6.55 26.52 2.62
C GLY A 42 7.20 25.17 2.94
N ARG A 43 7.60 24.41 1.91
CA ARG A 43 8.25 23.10 2.01
C ARG A 43 9.43 23.01 1.06
N VAL A 44 10.54 22.45 1.53
CA VAL A 44 11.69 22.19 0.67
C VAL A 44 11.38 21.06 -0.31
N VAL A 45 11.67 21.32 -1.58
CA VAL A 45 11.59 20.35 -2.67
C VAL A 45 12.92 20.40 -3.42
N TYR A 46 13.52 19.24 -3.66
CA TYR A 46 14.78 19.10 -4.36
C TYR A 46 14.78 17.83 -5.20
N ASP A 47 15.60 17.84 -6.25
CA ASP A 47 15.84 16.67 -7.09
C ASP A 47 16.91 15.77 -6.45
N LYS A 48 16.83 14.46 -6.68
CA LYS A 48 17.69 13.43 -6.03
C LYS A 48 19.20 13.58 -6.25
N HIS A 49 19.63 14.48 -7.13
CA HIS A 49 21.03 14.77 -7.46
C HIS A 49 21.53 16.08 -6.84
N VAL A 50 20.66 16.87 -6.21
CA VAL A 50 21.02 18.11 -5.50
C VAL A 50 21.53 17.75 -4.11
N SER A 51 22.73 18.20 -3.76
CA SER A 51 23.29 18.00 -2.42
C SER A 51 22.47 18.72 -1.35
N LEU A 52 21.88 17.97 -0.43
CA LEU A 52 21.13 18.50 0.72
C LEU A 52 21.99 19.41 1.59
N GLN A 53 23.26 19.04 1.79
CA GLN A 53 24.27 19.85 2.48
C GLN A 53 24.51 21.20 1.77
N GLY A 54 24.49 21.22 0.44
CA GLY A 54 24.60 22.46 -0.35
C GLY A 54 23.40 23.39 -0.15
N ILE A 55 22.18 22.82 -0.09
CA ILE A 55 20.96 23.57 0.24
C ILE A 55 21.03 24.08 1.69
N LEU A 56 21.53 23.27 2.62
CA LEU A 56 21.67 23.63 4.04
C LEU A 56 22.64 24.81 4.25
N GLU A 57 23.76 24.84 3.51
CA GLU A 57 24.74 25.94 3.55
C GLU A 57 24.17 27.24 2.98
N GLU A 58 23.39 27.17 1.89
CA GLU A 58 22.67 28.34 1.38
C GLU A 58 21.55 28.79 2.34
N ALA A 59 20.78 27.87 2.93
CA ALA A 59 19.72 28.19 3.89
C ALA A 59 20.27 28.90 5.14
N LYS A 60 21.45 28.46 5.63
CA LYS A 60 22.22 29.13 6.69
C LYS A 60 22.66 30.54 6.26
N TYR A 61 23.17 30.70 5.05
CA TYR A 61 23.57 32.01 4.52
C TYR A 61 22.40 33.02 4.46
N TYR A 62 21.23 32.59 3.97
CA TYR A 62 20.06 33.47 3.88
C TYR A 62 19.30 33.66 5.21
N GLY A 63 19.62 32.87 6.25
CA GLY A 63 18.98 32.92 7.57
C GLY A 63 17.55 32.38 7.54
N LEU A 64 17.37 31.15 7.07
CA LEU A 64 16.07 30.49 6.90
C LEU A 64 15.90 29.36 7.93
N ASP A 65 15.74 29.70 9.21
CA ASP A 65 15.77 28.74 10.32
C ASP A 65 14.74 27.60 10.19
N ALA A 66 13.50 27.91 9.78
CA ALA A 66 12.47 26.91 9.55
C ALA A 66 12.78 25.95 8.37
N LEU A 67 13.54 26.41 7.36
CA LEU A 67 14.05 25.54 6.29
C LEU A 67 15.19 24.66 6.81
N ILE A 68 16.07 25.20 7.65
CA ILE A 68 17.15 24.45 8.30
C ILE A 68 16.56 23.33 9.19
N GLU A 69 15.48 23.59 9.93
CA GLU A 69 14.75 22.55 10.67
C GLU A 69 14.13 21.49 9.77
N GLN A 70 13.49 21.88 8.65
CA GLN A 70 12.98 20.91 7.67
C GLN A 70 14.10 20.02 7.09
N ILE A 71 15.24 20.61 6.74
CA ILE A 71 16.39 19.88 6.18
C ILE A 71 16.96 18.89 7.20
N HIS A 72 17.17 19.27 8.46
CA HIS A 72 17.61 18.31 9.50
C HIS A 72 16.53 17.25 9.82
N GLY A 73 15.25 17.55 9.59
CA GLY A 73 14.17 16.56 9.60
C GLY A 73 14.27 15.56 8.45
N ILE A 74 14.66 16.02 7.26
CA ILE A 74 14.88 15.19 6.07
C ILE A 74 16.14 14.34 6.20
N GLU A 75 17.24 14.82 6.79
CA GLU A 75 18.43 13.97 7.04
C GLU A 75 18.11 12.80 7.98
N LYS A 76 17.17 12.98 8.91
CA LYS A 76 16.63 11.88 9.75
C LYS A 76 15.67 10.98 8.98
N ALA A 77 15.10 11.46 7.87
CA ALA A 77 14.19 10.72 6.99
C ALA A 77 14.90 10.01 5.81
N ASP A 78 16.06 10.48 5.34
CA ASP A 78 16.86 9.81 4.30
C ASP A 78 17.59 8.55 4.83
N VAL A 79 17.48 8.27 6.14
CA VAL A 79 17.84 6.99 6.78
C VAL A 79 16.61 6.08 7.00
N MET A 80 15.43 6.46 6.47
CA MET A 80 14.22 5.63 6.57
C MET A 80 14.33 4.43 5.63
N LEU A 81 14.28 3.23 6.22
CA LEU A 81 14.17 2.00 5.47
C LEU A 81 12.81 1.97 4.74
N THR A 82 12.81 1.96 3.41
CA THR A 82 11.55 1.86 2.66
C THR A 82 10.88 0.51 2.91
N ARG A 83 9.55 0.42 2.76
CA ARG A 83 8.84 -0.88 2.82
C ARG A 83 9.45 -1.90 1.86
N LEU A 84 9.90 -1.46 0.69
CA LEU A 84 10.44 -2.33 -0.34
C LEU A 84 11.83 -2.86 0.08
N ASP A 85 12.68 -2.02 0.68
CA ASP A 85 13.96 -2.45 1.26
C ASP A 85 13.79 -3.38 2.46
N PHE A 86 12.84 -3.08 3.35
CA PHE A 86 12.44 -3.97 4.44
C PHE A 86 12.02 -5.36 3.93
N ILE A 87 11.17 -5.42 2.90
CA ILE A 87 10.73 -6.69 2.30
C ILE A 87 11.89 -7.39 1.59
N ARG A 88 12.78 -6.69 0.87
CA ARG A 88 13.98 -7.29 0.26
C ARG A 88 14.84 -7.99 1.32
N THR A 89 15.12 -7.33 2.44
CA THR A 89 15.89 -7.92 3.56
C THR A 89 15.13 -9.09 4.21
N LEU A 90 13.83 -8.96 4.44
CA LEU A 90 13.01 -10.04 5.02
C LEU A 90 13.01 -11.30 4.15
N VAL A 91 12.81 -11.15 2.85
CA VAL A 91 12.70 -12.26 1.89
C VAL A 91 14.02 -13.01 1.71
N THR A 92 15.15 -12.29 1.70
CA THR A 92 16.50 -12.85 1.50
C THR A 92 17.12 -13.48 2.76
N SER A 93 16.60 -13.12 3.95
CA SER A 93 17.07 -13.64 5.23
C SER A 93 16.65 -15.08 5.49
N SER A 94 17.51 -15.86 6.16
CA SER A 94 17.09 -17.18 6.67
C SER A 94 16.13 -17.02 7.84
N HIS A 95 15.28 -18.02 8.05
CA HIS A 95 14.38 -18.07 9.21
C HIS A 95 15.12 -18.22 10.56
N THR A 96 16.44 -18.48 10.54
CA THR A 96 17.30 -18.63 11.72
C THR A 96 18.06 -17.37 12.12
N THR A 97 18.25 -16.40 11.21
CA THR A 97 18.95 -15.15 11.52
C THR A 97 18.06 -14.17 12.28
N GLU A 98 18.53 -13.66 13.42
CA GLU A 98 17.95 -12.48 14.07
C GLU A 98 18.15 -11.27 13.15
N LEU A 99 17.06 -10.71 12.62
CA LEU A 99 17.12 -9.44 11.89
C LEU A 99 17.03 -8.28 12.88
N ARG A 100 17.99 -7.36 12.81
CA ARG A 100 18.06 -6.20 13.71
C ARG A 100 17.60 -4.93 12.99
N PHE A 101 16.34 -4.55 13.22
CA PHE A 101 15.74 -3.28 12.83
C PHE A 101 15.54 -2.37 14.06
N GLN A 102 16.53 -2.35 14.94
CA GLN A 102 16.51 -1.54 16.16
C GLN A 102 16.51 -0.04 15.80
N GLY A 103 15.55 0.72 16.36
CA GLY A 103 15.42 2.16 16.12
C GLY A 103 14.90 2.54 14.72
N VAL A 104 14.48 1.59 13.89
CA VAL A 104 14.01 1.87 12.53
C VAL A 104 12.61 2.49 12.56
N HIS A 105 12.39 3.47 11.69
CA HIS A 105 11.10 4.11 11.49
C HIS A 105 10.38 3.46 10.31
N LEU A 106 9.21 2.84 10.55
CA LEU A 106 8.36 2.16 9.57
C LEU A 106 6.90 2.64 9.64
N SER A 107 6.64 3.78 10.28
CA SER A 107 5.27 4.25 10.58
C SER A 107 4.36 4.33 9.36
N GLY A 108 3.12 3.84 9.50
CA GLY A 108 2.12 3.84 8.42
C GLY A 108 2.31 2.75 7.36
N ILE A 109 3.33 1.91 7.46
CA ILE A 109 3.60 0.86 6.47
C ILE A 109 2.64 -0.33 6.64
N ASN A 110 2.14 -0.86 5.52
CA ASN A 110 1.41 -2.13 5.51
C ASN A 110 2.39 -3.33 5.50
N LEU A 111 2.38 -4.04 6.63
CA LEU A 111 3.13 -5.26 6.96
C LEU A 111 2.18 -6.43 7.30
N SER A 112 0.91 -6.34 6.93
CA SER A 112 -0.12 -7.35 7.23
C SER A 112 0.26 -8.71 6.64
N LYS A 113 -0.13 -9.79 7.33
CA LYS A 113 0.11 -11.20 6.94
C LYS A 113 1.57 -11.64 6.76
N LEU A 114 2.55 -10.74 6.87
CA LEU A 114 3.97 -11.04 6.75
C LEU A 114 4.47 -11.96 7.87
N ASP A 115 5.49 -12.77 7.55
CA ASP A 115 6.19 -13.59 8.54
C ASP A 115 7.37 -12.81 9.15
N LEU A 116 7.11 -12.11 10.26
CA LEU A 116 8.03 -11.22 10.95
C LEU A 116 8.76 -11.88 12.13
N ARG A 117 8.74 -13.21 12.26
CA ARG A 117 9.31 -13.94 13.40
C ARG A 117 10.77 -13.64 13.66
N ASN A 118 11.15 -13.64 14.94
CA ASN A 118 12.54 -13.51 15.40
C ASN A 118 13.22 -12.20 14.93
N ILE A 119 12.44 -11.13 14.78
CA ILE A 119 12.93 -9.80 14.41
C ILE A 119 13.05 -8.92 15.66
N ASN A 120 14.17 -8.21 15.74
CA ASN A 120 14.47 -7.25 16.79
C ASN A 120 14.11 -5.83 16.30
N PHE A 121 12.94 -5.37 16.75
CA PHE A 121 12.34 -4.05 16.53
C PHE A 121 12.48 -3.14 17.77
N LYS A 122 13.47 -3.39 18.64
CA LYS A 122 13.68 -2.59 19.85
C LYS A 122 13.82 -1.10 19.50
N TYR A 123 13.14 -0.20 20.21
CA TYR A 123 13.06 1.23 19.88
C TYR A 123 12.48 1.61 18.49
N ALA A 124 11.94 0.68 17.70
CA ALA A 124 11.41 0.99 16.37
C ALA A 124 10.13 1.83 16.44
N CYS A 125 9.89 2.68 15.44
CA CYS A 125 8.62 3.40 15.28
C CYS A 125 7.73 2.68 14.27
N LEU A 126 6.73 1.96 14.78
CA LEU A 126 5.71 1.19 14.06
C LEU A 126 4.31 1.82 14.21
N SER A 127 4.23 3.11 14.58
CA SER A 127 2.96 3.82 14.76
C SER A 127 2.15 3.84 13.45
N HIS A 128 0.83 3.64 13.53
CA HIS A 128 -0.09 3.53 12.40
C HIS A 128 0.21 2.40 11.38
N CYS A 129 1.13 1.47 11.67
CA CYS A 129 1.36 0.32 10.80
C CYS A 129 0.15 -0.62 10.76
N ASP A 130 -0.10 -1.22 9.60
CA ASP A 130 -0.98 -2.38 9.49
C ASP A 130 -0.15 -3.65 9.63
N LEU A 131 -0.28 -4.31 10.78
CA LEU A 131 0.34 -5.58 11.17
C LEU A 131 -0.73 -6.69 11.30
N SER A 132 -1.92 -6.49 10.76
CA SER A 132 -3.03 -7.43 10.90
C SER A 132 -2.67 -8.81 10.33
N TYR A 133 -3.01 -9.86 11.06
CA TYR A 133 -2.72 -11.26 10.73
C TYR A 133 -1.22 -11.58 10.51
N ALA A 134 -0.30 -10.64 10.83
CA ALA A 134 1.13 -10.86 10.73
C ALA A 134 1.64 -11.78 11.85
N ASN A 135 2.77 -12.43 11.60
CA ASN A 135 3.39 -13.35 12.55
C ASN A 135 4.63 -12.71 13.19
N LEU A 136 4.45 -12.11 14.36
CA LEU A 136 5.49 -11.46 15.16
C LEU A 136 6.03 -12.39 16.27
N SER A 137 5.77 -13.70 16.22
CA SER A 137 6.19 -14.62 17.28
C SER A 137 7.71 -14.53 17.53
N TRP A 138 8.11 -14.47 18.81
CA TRP A 138 9.50 -14.28 19.25
C TRP A 138 10.16 -12.95 18.85
N CYS A 139 9.40 -11.91 18.47
CA CYS A 139 9.96 -10.58 18.25
C CYS A 139 10.37 -9.86 19.54
N VAL A 140 11.36 -8.98 19.41
CA VAL A 140 11.73 -8.00 20.45
C VAL A 140 11.20 -6.63 20.04
N LEU A 141 10.13 -6.18 20.69
CA LEU A 141 9.45 -4.89 20.55
C LEU A 141 9.66 -3.97 21.77
N GLU A 142 10.68 -4.24 22.58
CA GLU A 142 11.00 -3.45 23.77
C GLU A 142 11.15 -1.95 23.41
N ARG A 143 10.40 -1.10 24.11
CA ARG A 143 10.36 0.36 23.88
C ARG A 143 10.02 0.78 22.44
N ALA A 144 9.42 -0.09 21.63
CA ALA A 144 8.91 0.27 20.31
C ALA A 144 7.64 1.14 20.43
N GLY A 145 7.46 2.07 19.50
CA GLY A 145 6.23 2.85 19.37
C GLY A 145 5.26 2.17 18.41
N LEU A 146 4.11 1.70 18.90
CA LEU A 146 3.05 1.04 18.14
C LEU A 146 1.71 1.81 18.26
N ARG A 147 1.77 3.13 18.45
CA ARG A 147 0.58 3.99 18.61
C ARG A 147 -0.34 3.83 17.40
N HIS A 148 -1.62 3.58 17.64
CA HIS A 148 -2.63 3.36 16.58
C HIS A 148 -2.27 2.25 15.56
N ALA A 149 -1.35 1.34 15.88
CA ALA A 149 -1.04 0.21 15.00
C ALA A 149 -2.21 -0.81 14.98
N ASN A 150 -2.43 -1.43 13.83
CA ASN A 150 -3.41 -2.49 13.68
C ASN A 150 -2.74 -3.87 13.79
N LEU A 151 -2.91 -4.56 14.91
CA LEU A 151 -2.44 -5.93 15.16
C LEU A 151 -3.61 -6.93 15.27
N GLU A 152 -4.76 -6.64 14.64
CA GLU A 152 -5.90 -7.56 14.59
C GLU A 152 -5.49 -8.94 14.08
N GLY A 153 -5.82 -10.01 14.82
CA GLY A 153 -5.50 -11.39 14.45
C GLY A 153 -4.01 -11.72 14.37
N ALA A 154 -3.12 -10.82 14.81
CA ALA A 154 -1.68 -11.03 14.75
C ALA A 154 -1.22 -12.11 15.75
N LYS A 155 -0.14 -12.82 15.41
CA LYS A 155 0.52 -13.77 16.32
C LYS A 155 1.67 -13.09 17.04
N LEU A 156 1.53 -12.92 18.34
CA LEU A 156 2.45 -12.26 19.27
C LEU A 156 2.98 -13.25 20.32
N HIS A 157 3.04 -14.54 19.97
CA HIS A 157 3.47 -15.61 20.86
C HIS A 157 4.92 -15.39 21.36
N SER A 158 5.10 -15.39 22.68
CA SER A 158 6.41 -15.20 23.34
C SER A 158 7.18 -13.93 22.88
N VAL A 159 6.46 -12.84 22.62
CA VAL A 159 7.04 -11.53 22.27
C VAL A 159 7.55 -10.78 23.51
N SER A 160 8.70 -10.09 23.40
CA SER A 160 9.14 -9.12 24.42
C SER A 160 8.77 -7.71 23.99
N ALA A 161 7.71 -7.13 24.57
CA ALA A 161 7.20 -5.78 24.31
C ALA A 161 7.24 -4.89 25.57
N ALA A 162 8.20 -5.12 26.47
CA ALA A 162 8.34 -4.33 27.69
C ALA A 162 8.59 -2.84 27.38
N CYS A 163 7.91 -1.96 28.11
CA CYS A 163 7.89 -0.51 27.91
C CYS A 163 7.46 -0.06 26.48
N ALA A 164 6.80 -0.91 25.69
CA ALA A 164 6.28 -0.52 24.37
C ALA A 164 5.09 0.44 24.49
N ASP A 165 4.89 1.28 23.47
CA ASP A 165 3.82 2.28 23.44
C ASP A 165 2.74 1.90 22.44
N LEU A 166 1.73 1.19 22.93
CA LEU A 166 0.56 0.64 22.23
C LEU A 166 -0.69 1.52 22.42
N GLU A 167 -0.53 2.83 22.66
CA GLU A 167 -1.68 3.74 22.84
C GLU A 167 -2.64 3.66 21.64
N SER A 168 -3.90 3.35 21.93
CA SER A 168 -4.98 3.16 20.95
C SER A 168 -4.68 2.14 19.83
N ALA A 169 -3.80 1.16 20.07
CA ALA A 169 -3.56 0.06 19.13
C ALA A 169 -4.76 -0.92 19.09
N SER A 170 -5.01 -1.52 17.92
CA SER A 170 -5.95 -2.64 17.79
C SER A 170 -5.20 -3.95 17.97
N LEU A 171 -5.63 -4.78 18.91
CA LEU A 171 -5.10 -6.12 19.23
C LEU A 171 -6.23 -7.17 19.23
N MET A 172 -7.36 -6.86 18.57
CA MET A 172 -8.54 -7.72 18.53
C MET A 172 -8.20 -9.11 18.01
N CYS A 173 -8.71 -10.16 18.66
CA CYS A 173 -8.51 -11.55 18.27
C CYS A 173 -7.03 -11.98 18.09
N SER A 174 -6.07 -11.22 18.62
CA SER A 174 -4.64 -11.54 18.54
C SER A 174 -4.24 -12.66 19.52
N ASP A 175 -3.20 -13.42 19.17
CA ASP A 175 -2.61 -14.44 20.05
C ASP A 175 -1.37 -13.87 20.74
N MET A 176 -1.53 -13.44 21.97
CA MET A 176 -0.50 -12.85 22.83
C MET A 176 0.03 -13.84 23.89
N THR A 177 -0.13 -15.15 23.66
CA THR A 177 0.29 -16.19 24.60
C THR A 177 1.77 -16.02 24.99
N ARG A 178 2.04 -15.92 26.30
CA ARG A 178 3.37 -15.70 26.91
C ARG A 178 4.09 -14.40 26.47
N CYS A 179 3.35 -13.41 25.98
CA CYS A 179 3.92 -12.09 25.67
C CYS A 179 4.29 -11.33 26.96
N SER A 180 5.41 -10.60 26.95
CA SER A 180 5.80 -9.68 28.02
C SER A 180 5.48 -8.24 27.64
N LEU A 181 4.54 -7.64 28.35
CA LEU A 181 4.07 -6.26 28.21
C LEU A 181 4.31 -5.46 29.50
N GLU A 182 5.35 -5.81 30.24
CA GLU A 182 5.74 -5.11 31.48
C GLU A 182 5.97 -3.62 31.22
N SER A 183 5.30 -2.77 32.01
CA SER A 183 5.30 -1.31 31.88
C SER A 183 4.90 -0.77 30.50
N ALA A 184 4.20 -1.56 29.67
CA ALA A 184 3.72 -1.11 28.36
C ALA A 184 2.54 -0.12 28.50
N ASN A 185 2.47 0.87 27.61
CA ASN A 185 1.37 1.82 27.54
C ASN A 185 0.30 1.33 26.55
N MET A 186 -0.81 0.77 27.05
CA MET A 186 -1.94 0.27 26.25
C MET A 186 -3.22 1.11 26.48
N LYS A 187 -3.06 2.39 26.80
CA LYS A 187 -4.17 3.30 27.01
C LYS A 187 -5.09 3.34 25.79
N GLY A 188 -6.37 3.04 25.97
CA GLY A 188 -7.36 3.00 24.89
C GLY A 188 -7.17 1.87 23.86
N ALA A 189 -6.30 0.89 24.10
CA ALA A 189 -6.09 -0.22 23.18
C ALA A 189 -7.30 -1.17 23.13
N THR A 190 -7.58 -1.74 21.97
CA THR A 190 -8.70 -2.67 21.76
C THR A 190 -8.21 -4.11 21.74
N LEU A 191 -8.39 -4.82 22.85
CA LEU A 191 -7.93 -6.20 23.07
C LEU A 191 -9.06 -7.23 22.85
N GLU A 192 -10.22 -6.83 22.32
CA GLU A 192 -11.43 -7.67 22.30
C GLU A 192 -11.19 -9.05 21.64
N GLY A 193 -11.49 -10.12 22.38
CA GLY A 193 -11.32 -11.51 21.93
C GLY A 193 -9.87 -12.02 21.85
N SER A 194 -8.88 -11.28 22.34
CA SER A 194 -7.47 -11.74 22.32
C SER A 194 -7.22 -12.94 23.26
N VAL A 195 -6.27 -13.80 22.86
CA VAL A 195 -5.73 -14.87 23.71
C VAL A 195 -4.52 -14.32 24.44
N MET A 196 -4.55 -14.31 25.77
CA MET A 196 -3.55 -13.65 26.62
C MET A 196 -3.02 -14.60 27.70
N GLU A 197 -2.94 -15.90 27.38
CA GLU A 197 -2.50 -16.94 28.32
C GLU A 197 -1.03 -16.75 28.73
N GLY A 198 -0.75 -16.66 30.03
CA GLY A 198 0.60 -16.44 30.57
C GLY A 198 1.21 -15.08 30.22
N VAL A 199 0.40 -14.09 29.86
CA VAL A 199 0.90 -12.73 29.56
C VAL A 199 1.43 -12.03 30.82
N SER A 200 2.55 -11.31 30.72
CA SER A 200 2.99 -10.39 31.78
C SER A 200 2.51 -8.98 31.47
N LEU A 201 1.69 -8.42 32.35
CA LEU A 201 1.11 -7.07 32.26
C LEU A 201 1.50 -6.22 33.48
N ARG A 202 2.60 -6.58 34.17
CA ARG A 202 3.12 -5.89 35.35
C ARG A 202 3.31 -4.40 35.08
N VAL A 203 2.73 -3.55 35.92
CA VAL A 203 2.83 -2.07 35.82
C VAL A 203 2.34 -1.50 34.46
N ALA A 204 1.63 -2.28 33.65
CA ALA A 204 1.15 -1.83 32.35
C ALA A 204 -0.02 -0.83 32.49
N ASN A 205 -0.07 0.17 31.60
CA ASN A 205 -1.13 1.17 31.60
C ASN A 205 -2.27 0.76 30.66
N LEU A 206 -3.34 0.19 31.21
CA LEU A 206 -4.53 -0.29 30.48
C LEU A 206 -5.72 0.68 30.57
N LYS A 207 -5.50 1.94 30.94
CA LYS A 207 -6.57 2.93 31.09
C LYS A 207 -7.43 3.05 29.83
N ASN A 208 -8.76 2.97 29.96
CA ASN A 208 -9.73 2.95 28.86
C ASN A 208 -9.58 1.78 27.85
N ALA A 209 -8.80 0.73 28.13
CA ALA A 209 -8.65 -0.39 27.20
C ALA A 209 -9.93 -1.25 27.12
N ASN A 210 -10.23 -1.80 25.94
CA ASN A 210 -11.35 -2.73 25.75
C ASN A 210 -10.87 -4.17 25.88
N MET A 211 -11.13 -4.82 27.02
CA MET A 211 -10.75 -6.22 27.31
C MET A 211 -11.96 -7.17 27.35
N ARG A 212 -12.98 -6.96 26.50
CA ARG A 212 -14.09 -7.91 26.38
C ARG A 212 -13.61 -9.25 25.80
N ASN A 213 -14.10 -10.35 26.35
CA ASN A 213 -13.86 -11.72 25.86
C ASN A 213 -12.37 -12.14 25.76
N CYS A 214 -11.43 -11.44 26.42
CA CYS A 214 -10.03 -11.86 26.47
C CYS A 214 -9.85 -13.14 27.31
N MET A 215 -8.95 -14.02 26.89
CA MET A 215 -8.58 -15.22 27.66
C MET A 215 -7.32 -14.94 28.50
N LEU A 216 -7.48 -14.68 29.79
CA LEU A 216 -6.43 -14.24 30.72
C LEU A 216 -5.92 -15.34 31.67
N ASN A 217 -5.86 -16.59 31.20
CA ASN A 217 -5.32 -17.72 31.98
C ASN A 217 -3.87 -17.43 32.39
N ASP A 218 -3.52 -17.61 33.67
CA ASP A 218 -2.17 -17.37 34.22
C ASP A 218 -1.56 -15.98 33.91
N ALA A 219 -2.39 -14.96 33.65
CA ALA A 219 -1.94 -13.60 33.37
C ALA A 219 -1.45 -12.84 34.63
N ASP A 220 -0.29 -12.20 34.53
CA ASP A 220 0.35 -11.48 35.63
C ASP A 220 0.05 -9.96 35.56
N MET A 221 -0.96 -9.53 36.32
CA MET A 221 -1.49 -8.16 36.29
C MET A 221 -0.91 -7.24 37.39
N ALA A 222 0.21 -7.63 38.05
CA ALA A 222 0.66 -6.94 39.26
C ALA A 222 1.01 -5.46 39.03
N GLY A 223 0.25 -4.55 39.64
CA GLY A 223 0.42 -3.10 39.50
C GLY A 223 -0.09 -2.47 38.20
N ALA A 224 -0.83 -3.22 37.37
CA ALA A 224 -1.43 -2.68 36.15
C ALA A 224 -2.49 -1.60 36.44
N ASN A 225 -2.51 -0.51 35.66
CA ASN A 225 -3.53 0.53 35.77
C ASN A 225 -4.78 0.15 34.96
N LEU A 226 -5.87 -0.19 35.66
CA LEU A 226 -7.13 -0.67 35.07
C LEU A 226 -8.27 0.36 35.08
N GLU A 227 -7.96 1.65 35.22
CA GLU A 227 -8.97 2.71 35.21
C GLU A 227 -9.83 2.68 33.94
N VAL A 228 -11.16 2.51 34.10
CA VAL A 228 -12.17 2.61 33.03
C VAL A 228 -12.00 1.56 31.91
N VAL A 229 -11.43 0.38 32.21
CA VAL A 229 -11.44 -0.78 31.29
C VAL A 229 -12.87 -1.28 31.06
N THR A 230 -13.29 -1.51 29.81
CA THR A 230 -14.60 -2.13 29.55
C THR A 230 -14.56 -3.63 29.87
N SER A 231 -15.46 -4.05 30.76
CA SER A 231 -15.26 -5.23 31.62
C SER A 231 -15.22 -6.58 30.91
N ILE A 232 -14.23 -7.37 31.32
CA ILE A 232 -14.17 -8.83 31.28
C ILE A 232 -15.49 -9.42 31.82
N ARG A 233 -16.06 -10.45 31.18
CA ARG A 233 -17.12 -11.28 31.80
C ARG A 233 -16.46 -12.29 32.75
N PRO A 234 -16.70 -12.23 34.09
CA PRO A 234 -16.15 -13.22 35.01
C PRO A 234 -17.05 -14.45 35.05
N SER A 235 -16.55 -15.60 34.61
CA SER A 235 -17.24 -16.89 34.76
C SER A 235 -17.03 -17.51 36.14
N THR A 236 -17.17 -16.72 37.21
CA THR A 236 -17.40 -17.11 38.62
C THR A 236 -17.51 -15.83 39.46
N PHE A 237 -18.72 -15.33 39.72
CA PHE A 237 -19.13 -14.64 40.96
C PHE A 237 -20.61 -14.24 40.82
N GLN A 238 -21.45 -14.59 41.81
CA GLN A 238 -22.87 -14.26 41.85
C GLN A 238 -23.13 -12.91 42.58
N PRO A 239 -24.27 -12.23 42.32
CA PRO A 239 -24.41 -10.80 42.60
C PRO A 239 -25.14 -10.45 43.91
N LEU A 240 -25.00 -9.20 44.34
CA LEU A 240 -25.88 -8.52 45.29
C LEU A 240 -26.39 -7.18 44.72
N ASN A 241 -27.49 -6.68 45.29
CA ASN A 241 -28.52 -5.90 44.59
C ASN A 241 -28.49 -4.38 44.80
N HIS A 242 -29.18 -3.66 43.90
CA HIS A 242 -29.67 -2.25 44.01
C HIS A 242 -28.61 -1.12 43.93
N ASN A 243 -28.90 0.08 43.42
CA ASN A 243 -30.21 0.71 43.13
C ASN A 243 -30.23 1.68 41.91
N GLN A 244 -31.43 2.12 41.53
CA GLN A 244 -31.81 2.84 40.28
C GLN A 244 -31.45 4.35 40.23
N ARG A 245 -31.28 4.93 39.02
CA ARG A 245 -32.26 5.85 38.37
C ARG A 245 -31.85 6.37 36.97
N THR A 246 -32.85 6.91 36.26
CA THR A 246 -32.95 7.18 34.80
C THR A 246 -33.20 8.64 34.45
N MET A 247 -32.90 9.02 33.19
CA MET A 247 -33.57 9.97 32.25
C MET A 247 -32.52 10.79 31.46
N GLU A 248 -32.52 10.93 30.12
CA GLU A 248 -33.56 11.39 29.14
C GLU A 248 -33.96 12.87 29.37
N LEU A 249 -34.09 13.79 28.40
CA LEU A 249 -34.40 13.74 26.95
C LEU A 249 -33.97 15.07 26.24
N THR A 250 -33.86 15.05 24.89
CA THR A 250 -34.13 16.06 23.78
C THR A 250 -34.16 17.61 24.02
N GLU A 251 -34.20 18.55 23.05
CA GLU A 251 -34.67 18.59 21.63
C GLU A 251 -34.18 19.86 20.83
N THR A 252 -34.20 19.79 19.48
CA THR A 252 -34.50 20.80 18.38
C THR A 252 -34.25 22.34 18.51
N VAL A 253 -34.25 23.25 17.50
CA VAL A 253 -34.05 23.42 16.01
C VAL A 253 -34.53 24.88 15.67
N SER A 254 -34.08 25.47 14.54
CA SER A 254 -34.56 26.71 13.83
C SER A 254 -33.67 27.97 13.97
N SER A 255 -33.28 28.81 12.99
CA SER A 255 -33.51 29.04 11.52
C SER A 255 -34.40 30.24 11.09
N SER A 256 -33.79 31.27 10.47
CA SER A 256 -34.31 32.25 9.45
C SER A 256 -33.32 33.44 9.35
N GLU A 257 -32.82 33.99 8.22
CA GLU A 257 -33.30 34.39 6.87
C GLU A 257 -33.67 35.89 6.70
N MET A 258 -33.10 36.54 5.65
CA MET A 258 -33.59 37.71 4.83
C MET A 258 -32.41 38.17 3.91
N SER A 259 -32.47 38.21 2.55
CA SER A 259 -33.23 39.08 1.59
C SER A 259 -32.62 40.50 1.37
N SER A 260 -32.48 41.13 0.19
CA SER A 260 -32.45 40.72 -1.25
C SER A 260 -32.07 41.90 -2.23
N ASN A 261 -31.44 41.61 -3.40
CA ASN A 261 -31.57 42.21 -4.78
C ASN A 261 -31.54 43.77 -5.10
N PRO A 262 -31.47 44.24 -6.40
CA PRO A 262 -30.67 43.84 -7.59
C PRO A 262 -30.16 45.03 -8.52
N SER A 263 -29.66 44.72 -9.74
CA SER A 263 -29.85 45.41 -11.06
C SER A 263 -28.70 46.09 -11.88
N SER A 264 -28.14 45.30 -12.82
CA SER A 264 -27.88 45.53 -14.29
C SER A 264 -26.90 46.60 -14.89
N PRO A 265 -26.11 46.24 -15.95
CA PRO A 265 -25.17 47.10 -16.72
C PRO A 265 -25.72 47.53 -18.11
N PRO A 266 -25.00 48.29 -18.97
CA PRO A 266 -24.08 47.68 -19.98
C PRO A 266 -22.90 48.54 -20.53
N ALA A 267 -21.85 47.92 -21.13
CA ALA A 267 -21.02 48.51 -22.20
C ALA A 267 -20.20 47.44 -23.00
N THR A 268 -20.25 47.49 -24.34
CA THR A 268 -19.54 46.58 -25.27
C THR A 268 -18.35 47.26 -25.94
N VAL A 269 -17.19 46.59 -26.02
CA VAL A 269 -16.10 46.91 -26.96
C VAL A 269 -15.53 45.60 -27.54
N THR A 270 -15.25 45.60 -28.85
CA THR A 270 -14.86 44.41 -29.64
C THR A 270 -13.38 44.42 -30.08
N ALA A 271 -12.91 43.22 -30.46
CA ALA A 271 -11.64 42.89 -31.15
C ALA A 271 -10.35 42.76 -30.29
N PRO A 272 -9.32 42.01 -30.76
CA PRO A 272 -9.22 41.20 -31.99
C PRO A 272 -9.06 39.68 -31.74
N GLU A 273 -8.99 38.90 -32.83
CA GLU A 273 -8.84 37.43 -32.79
C GLU A 273 -7.60 36.97 -32.00
N SER A 274 -7.80 36.13 -30.98
CA SER A 274 -6.69 35.64 -30.17
C SER A 274 -5.90 34.55 -30.89
N SER A 275 -4.59 34.75 -31.06
CA SER A 275 -3.67 33.74 -31.59
C SER A 275 -3.87 32.36 -30.92
N LYS A 276 -3.89 31.30 -31.73
CA LYS A 276 -4.05 29.90 -31.29
C LYS A 276 -2.95 29.44 -30.31
N TRP A 277 -1.79 30.07 -30.40
CA TRP A 277 -0.61 29.83 -29.57
C TRP A 277 -0.54 30.80 -28.40
N ILE A 278 -0.08 30.29 -27.26
CA ILE A 278 0.12 30.99 -25.99
C ILE A 278 1.56 30.74 -25.55
N THR A 279 2.25 31.81 -25.16
CA THR A 279 3.56 31.76 -24.52
C THR A 279 3.39 32.01 -23.02
N LEU A 280 3.98 31.17 -22.19
CA LEU A 280 4.00 31.27 -20.73
C LEU A 280 5.45 31.44 -20.28
N ASN A 281 5.68 32.29 -19.29
CA ASN A 281 6.98 32.47 -18.64
C ASN A 281 6.84 32.01 -17.19
N VAL A 282 7.26 30.76 -16.92
CA VAL A 282 7.04 30.08 -15.64
C VAL A 282 8.33 30.12 -14.82
N GLY A 283 8.42 31.12 -13.93
CA GLY A 283 9.58 31.35 -13.08
C GLY A 283 10.89 31.64 -13.85
N GLY A 284 10.79 32.21 -15.05
CA GLY A 284 11.93 32.49 -15.94
C GLY A 284 12.11 31.47 -17.09
N GLU A 285 11.45 30.31 -17.05
CA GLU A 285 11.46 29.34 -18.16
C GLU A 285 10.31 29.63 -19.14
N ILE A 286 10.63 29.79 -20.43
CA ILE A 286 9.65 30.07 -21.50
C ILE A 286 9.07 28.77 -22.07
N PHE A 287 7.73 28.69 -22.08
CA PHE A 287 6.96 27.58 -22.64
C PHE A 287 5.98 28.07 -23.70
N THR A 288 5.88 27.35 -24.83
CA THR A 288 4.90 27.65 -25.88
C THR A 288 3.94 26.47 -26.05
N THR A 289 2.63 26.78 -26.05
CA THR A 289 1.55 25.78 -26.12
C THR A 289 0.31 26.36 -26.81
N THR A 290 -0.77 25.58 -26.94
CA THR A 290 -2.05 26.06 -27.47
C THR A 290 -3.07 26.26 -26.36
N ARG A 291 -4.02 27.19 -26.56
CA ARG A 291 -5.13 27.41 -25.61
C ARG A 291 -5.89 26.10 -25.30
N LEU A 292 -6.17 25.30 -26.33
CA LEU A 292 -6.85 24.00 -26.22
C LEU A 292 -6.10 23.02 -25.30
N THR A 293 -4.76 23.02 -25.32
CA THR A 293 -3.96 22.18 -24.42
C THR A 293 -4.19 22.52 -22.94
N LEU A 294 -4.35 23.80 -22.63
CA LEU A 294 -4.54 24.28 -21.25
C LEU A 294 -5.98 24.13 -20.76
N THR A 295 -6.98 24.09 -21.65
CA THR A 295 -8.41 24.09 -21.27
C THR A 295 -9.11 22.74 -21.42
N ASN A 296 -8.66 21.84 -22.31
CA ASN A 296 -9.45 20.67 -22.72
C ASN A 296 -9.40 19.48 -21.76
N ARG A 297 -8.26 19.25 -21.08
CA ARG A 297 -8.06 18.00 -20.31
C ARG A 297 -8.59 18.08 -18.89
N GLU A 298 -8.38 19.21 -18.22
CA GLU A 298 -8.74 19.44 -16.82
C GLU A 298 -9.52 20.76 -16.72
N PRO A 299 -10.82 20.78 -17.07
CA PRO A 299 -11.59 22.02 -17.24
C PRO A 299 -11.79 22.82 -15.94
N ASN A 300 -11.68 22.17 -14.78
CA ASN A 300 -11.77 22.81 -13.47
C ASN A 300 -10.45 23.42 -12.98
N SER A 301 -9.33 23.09 -13.64
CA SER A 301 -7.99 23.54 -13.26
C SER A 301 -7.86 25.07 -13.30
N MET A 302 -6.89 25.58 -12.54
CA MET A 302 -6.51 27.00 -12.56
C MET A 302 -6.10 27.44 -13.97
N LEU A 303 -5.36 26.60 -14.70
CA LEU A 303 -4.94 26.87 -16.08
C LEU A 303 -6.13 26.96 -17.04
N ALA A 304 -7.10 26.04 -16.93
CA ALA A 304 -8.31 26.09 -17.73
C ALA A 304 -9.11 27.37 -17.43
N ARG A 305 -9.29 27.73 -16.15
CA ARG A 305 -10.02 28.94 -15.74
C ARG A 305 -9.35 30.25 -16.16
N MET A 306 -8.00 30.30 -16.21
CA MET A 306 -7.24 31.45 -16.72
C MET A 306 -7.32 31.60 -18.24
N PHE A 307 -7.45 30.50 -19.00
CA PHE A 307 -7.33 30.51 -20.46
C PHE A 307 -8.60 30.08 -21.22
N ALA A 308 -9.74 29.89 -20.54
CA ALA A 308 -11.06 29.70 -21.15
C ALA A 308 -11.51 30.93 -21.98
N GLN A 309 -12.56 30.75 -22.80
CA GLN A 309 -13.18 31.86 -23.53
C GLN A 309 -14.00 32.75 -22.60
N ASP A 310 -14.74 32.15 -21.66
CA ASP A 310 -15.46 32.82 -20.57
C ASP A 310 -14.62 32.83 -19.28
N ALA A 311 -13.37 33.32 -19.36
CA ALA A 311 -12.43 33.29 -18.24
C ALA A 311 -12.93 34.12 -17.04
N GLN A 312 -13.35 33.44 -15.97
CA GLN A 312 -13.77 34.06 -14.70
C GLN A 312 -12.61 34.68 -13.91
N MET A 313 -11.37 34.46 -14.36
CA MET A 313 -10.15 34.95 -13.72
C MET A 313 -9.27 35.60 -14.79
N THR A 314 -8.85 36.84 -14.56
CA THR A 314 -7.92 37.53 -15.46
C THR A 314 -6.58 36.80 -15.48
N PRO A 315 -5.99 36.52 -16.66
CA PRO A 315 -4.62 36.06 -16.75
C PRO A 315 -3.66 37.03 -16.04
N SER A 316 -2.53 36.50 -15.58
CA SER A 316 -1.44 37.28 -15.01
C SER A 316 -0.83 38.29 -15.99
N GLU A 317 -0.06 39.23 -15.45
CA GLU A 317 0.68 40.23 -16.23
C GLU A 317 1.53 39.57 -17.34
N ARG A 318 1.70 40.30 -18.45
CA ARG A 318 2.54 39.86 -19.56
C ARG A 318 3.87 40.62 -19.54
N ASP A 319 4.94 39.92 -19.87
CA ASP A 319 6.23 40.57 -20.11
C ASP A 319 6.25 41.36 -21.43
N ALA A 320 7.35 42.07 -21.68
CA ALA A 320 7.56 42.87 -22.89
C ALA A 320 7.56 42.05 -24.20
N GLN A 321 7.64 40.71 -24.12
CA GLN A 321 7.54 39.79 -25.26
C GLN A 321 6.12 39.20 -25.42
N GLY A 322 5.20 39.54 -24.51
CA GLY A 322 3.81 39.11 -24.53
C GLY A 322 3.55 37.74 -23.90
N ALA A 323 4.53 37.15 -23.20
CA ALA A 323 4.33 35.89 -22.48
C ALA A 323 3.66 36.15 -21.12
N TYR A 324 2.73 35.29 -20.72
CA TYR A 324 2.05 35.41 -19.42
C TYR A 324 2.99 34.95 -18.30
N LEU A 325 3.21 35.81 -17.31
CA LEU A 325 4.11 35.58 -16.18
C LEU A 325 3.45 34.66 -15.14
N ILE A 326 4.12 33.59 -14.74
CA ILE A 326 3.65 32.65 -13.71
C ILE A 326 4.79 32.44 -12.71
N ASP A 327 4.66 32.95 -11.48
CA ASP A 327 5.68 32.76 -10.43
C ASP A 327 5.59 31.37 -9.79
N ARG A 328 5.99 30.35 -10.55
CA ARG A 328 6.02 28.93 -10.19
C ARG A 328 7.28 28.29 -10.78
N ASN A 329 7.60 27.03 -10.45
CA ASN A 329 8.82 26.41 -10.96
C ASN A 329 8.61 25.78 -12.36
N GLY A 330 9.21 26.39 -13.39
CA GLY A 330 9.18 25.90 -14.77
C GLY A 330 9.66 24.45 -14.94
N HIS A 331 10.62 24.00 -14.14
CA HIS A 331 11.17 22.64 -14.23
C HIS A 331 10.12 21.57 -13.88
N TYR A 332 9.35 21.76 -12.81
CA TYR A 332 8.23 20.89 -12.45
C TYR A 332 6.97 21.14 -13.30
N PHE A 333 6.86 22.31 -13.94
CA PHE A 333 5.79 22.61 -14.91
C PHE A 333 5.90 21.84 -16.23
N ARG A 334 7.10 21.44 -16.66
CA ARG A 334 7.27 20.72 -17.94
C ARG A 334 6.53 19.37 -17.97
N PRO A 335 6.66 18.46 -16.99
CA PRO A 335 5.83 17.25 -16.90
C PRO A 335 4.32 17.52 -16.86
N ILE A 336 3.88 18.62 -16.25
CA ILE A 336 2.48 19.04 -16.20
C ILE A 336 1.98 19.42 -17.60
N LEU A 337 2.77 20.19 -18.35
CA LEU A 337 2.42 20.59 -19.71
C LEU A 337 2.32 19.37 -20.66
N ASP A 338 3.19 18.38 -20.47
CA ASP A 338 3.17 17.12 -21.23
C ASP A 338 1.99 16.21 -20.81
N TYR A 339 1.66 16.14 -19.52
CA TYR A 339 0.40 15.54 -19.06
C TYR A 339 -0.81 16.21 -19.73
N LEU A 340 -0.88 17.54 -19.77
CA LEU A 340 -1.99 18.26 -20.43
C LEU A 340 -2.08 17.92 -21.92
N ARG A 341 -0.94 17.77 -22.61
CA ARG A 341 -0.88 17.30 -24.01
C ARG A 341 -1.43 15.88 -24.17
N HIS A 342 -0.82 14.87 -23.54
CA HIS A 342 -1.06 13.45 -23.86
C HIS A 342 -1.67 12.58 -22.74
N GLY A 343 -1.90 13.11 -21.55
CA GLY A 343 -2.69 12.46 -20.49
C GLY A 343 -1.96 11.39 -19.68
N ARG A 344 -0.63 11.41 -19.71
CA ARG A 344 0.25 10.49 -18.98
C ARG A 344 1.33 11.30 -18.28
N VAL A 345 1.64 10.95 -17.04
CA VAL A 345 2.82 11.49 -16.34
C VAL A 345 4.07 10.95 -17.01
N VAL A 346 4.90 11.85 -17.55
CA VAL A 346 6.22 11.53 -18.11
C VAL A 346 7.19 12.54 -17.53
N TYR A 347 8.25 12.05 -16.90
CA TYR A 347 9.26 12.86 -16.23
C TYR A 347 10.61 12.12 -16.26
N ASP A 348 11.71 12.88 -16.27
CA ASP A 348 13.04 12.28 -16.21
C ASP A 348 13.31 11.74 -14.81
N LYS A 349 14.05 10.62 -14.71
CA LYS A 349 14.35 9.89 -13.46
C LYS A 349 14.94 10.76 -12.34
N HIS A 350 15.55 11.90 -12.69
CA HIS A 350 16.20 12.80 -11.75
C HIS A 350 15.27 13.88 -11.19
N VAL A 351 14.14 14.15 -11.86
CA VAL A 351 13.14 15.16 -11.46
C VAL A 351 12.36 14.66 -10.25
N SER A 352 12.19 15.52 -9.25
CA SER A 352 11.40 15.21 -8.05
C SER A 352 9.92 15.04 -8.36
N LEU A 353 9.39 13.81 -8.20
CA LEU A 353 7.96 13.52 -8.32
C LEU A 353 7.12 14.34 -7.32
N GLN A 354 7.67 14.59 -6.13
CA GLN A 354 7.08 15.47 -5.13
C GLN A 354 6.96 16.92 -5.62
N GLY A 355 7.93 17.41 -6.42
CA GLY A 355 7.85 18.75 -7.02
C GLY A 355 6.75 18.85 -8.08
N ILE A 356 6.61 17.82 -8.91
CA ILE A 356 5.49 17.70 -9.86
C ILE A 356 4.16 17.66 -9.10
N LEU A 357 4.09 16.96 -7.96
CA LEU A 357 2.89 16.84 -7.13
C LEU A 357 2.47 18.18 -6.51
N GLU A 358 3.39 18.97 -5.95
CA GLU A 358 3.07 20.28 -5.36
C GLU A 358 2.63 21.30 -6.44
N GLU A 359 3.20 21.24 -7.65
CA GLU A 359 2.69 22.03 -8.78
C GLU A 359 1.32 21.52 -9.28
N ALA A 360 1.10 20.20 -9.36
CA ALA A 360 -0.20 19.64 -9.75
C ALA A 360 -1.34 20.04 -8.79
N LYS A 361 -1.06 20.07 -7.48
CA LYS A 361 -1.95 20.62 -6.44
C LYS A 361 -2.23 22.10 -6.65
N TYR A 362 -1.20 22.91 -6.93
CA TYR A 362 -1.36 24.34 -7.18
C TYR A 362 -2.26 24.64 -8.38
N TYR A 363 -2.07 23.93 -9.49
CA TYR A 363 -2.92 24.12 -10.68
C TYR A 363 -4.29 23.43 -10.58
N GLY A 364 -4.56 22.61 -9.56
CA GLY A 364 -5.82 21.87 -9.41
C GLY A 364 -6.02 20.84 -10.51
N LEU A 365 -5.05 19.93 -10.66
CA LEU A 365 -5.04 18.86 -11.68
C LEU A 365 -5.35 17.52 -11.01
N ASP A 366 -6.61 17.31 -10.63
CA ASP A 366 -7.02 16.21 -9.75
C ASP A 366 -6.67 14.83 -10.32
N ALA A 367 -6.88 14.58 -11.62
CA ALA A 367 -6.56 13.29 -12.22
C ALA A 367 -5.04 13.08 -12.40
N LEU A 368 -4.24 14.16 -12.46
CA LEU A 368 -2.78 14.07 -12.40
C LEU A 368 -2.31 13.72 -10.98
N ILE A 369 -2.93 14.32 -9.95
CA ILE A 369 -2.64 14.03 -8.55
C ILE A 369 -2.93 12.55 -8.23
N GLU A 370 -4.05 12.01 -8.72
CA GLU A 370 -4.35 10.57 -8.61
C GLU A 370 -3.32 9.69 -9.33
N GLN A 371 -2.91 10.05 -10.55
CA GLN A 371 -1.85 9.31 -11.28
C GLN A 371 -0.51 9.32 -10.51
N ILE A 372 -0.13 10.45 -9.91
CA ILE A 372 1.12 10.57 -9.13
C ILE A 372 1.06 9.69 -7.86
N HIS A 373 -0.01 9.77 -7.07
CA HIS A 373 -0.19 8.88 -5.91
C HIS A 373 -0.26 7.39 -6.31
N GLY A 374 -0.72 7.08 -7.53
CA GLY A 374 -0.64 5.74 -8.11
C GLY A 374 0.80 5.27 -8.38
N ILE A 375 1.67 6.17 -8.86
CA ILE A 375 3.10 5.91 -9.09
C ILE A 375 3.82 5.69 -7.75
N GLU A 376 3.56 6.52 -6.74
CA GLU A 376 4.14 6.34 -5.40
C GLU A 376 3.76 4.99 -4.75
N LYS A 377 2.51 4.56 -4.93
CA LYS A 377 2.07 3.21 -4.51
C LYS A 377 2.76 2.09 -5.31
N ALA A 378 3.12 2.32 -6.56
CA ALA A 378 3.83 1.35 -7.39
C ALA A 378 5.32 1.24 -7.05
N ASP A 379 5.99 2.33 -6.67
CA ASP A 379 7.40 2.35 -6.21
C ASP A 379 7.60 1.57 -4.88
N VAL A 380 6.49 1.25 -4.20
CA VAL A 380 6.41 0.45 -2.97
C VAL A 380 6.15 -1.05 -3.23
N MET A 381 5.89 -1.44 -4.49
CA MET A 381 5.68 -2.83 -4.89
C MET A 381 6.95 -3.43 -5.51
N LEU A 382 7.22 -4.70 -5.19
CA LEU A 382 8.35 -5.43 -5.79
C LEU A 382 8.19 -5.48 -7.31
N THR A 383 9.27 -5.18 -8.04
CA THR A 383 9.27 -5.37 -9.51
C THR A 383 9.73 -6.78 -9.88
N ARG A 384 9.47 -7.23 -11.12
CA ARG A 384 10.09 -8.47 -11.66
C ARG A 384 11.62 -8.45 -11.51
N LEU A 385 12.24 -7.28 -11.67
CA LEU A 385 13.68 -7.12 -11.60
C LEU A 385 14.19 -7.30 -10.16
N ASP A 386 13.47 -6.78 -9.17
CA ASP A 386 13.77 -7.02 -7.75
C ASP A 386 13.61 -8.50 -7.39
N PHE A 387 12.54 -9.13 -7.87
CA PHE A 387 12.32 -10.57 -7.68
C PHE A 387 13.48 -11.39 -8.27
N ILE A 388 13.92 -11.08 -9.49
CA ILE A 388 15.07 -11.75 -10.14
C ILE A 388 16.37 -11.49 -9.36
N ARG A 389 16.62 -10.25 -8.90
CA ARG A 389 17.78 -9.95 -8.05
C ARG A 389 17.76 -10.79 -6.78
N THR A 390 16.60 -10.91 -6.12
CA THR A 390 16.43 -11.74 -4.93
C THR A 390 16.78 -13.20 -5.21
N LEU A 391 16.21 -13.80 -6.28
CA LEU A 391 16.52 -15.18 -6.67
C LEU A 391 18.02 -15.40 -6.95
N VAL A 392 18.68 -14.47 -7.64
CA VAL A 392 20.09 -14.58 -8.04
C VAL A 392 21.06 -14.29 -6.90
N THR A 393 20.68 -13.47 -5.91
CA THR A 393 21.52 -13.16 -4.73
C THR A 393 21.32 -14.13 -3.58
N SER A 394 20.18 -14.82 -3.52
CA SER A 394 19.93 -15.89 -2.55
C SER A 394 20.71 -17.16 -2.86
N SER A 395 21.10 -17.90 -1.83
CA SER A 395 21.68 -19.24 -1.98
C SER A 395 20.63 -20.23 -2.48
N HIS A 396 21.05 -21.25 -3.23
CA HIS A 396 20.18 -22.37 -3.58
C HIS A 396 19.71 -23.22 -2.37
N THR A 397 20.20 -22.91 -1.16
CA THR A 397 19.78 -23.51 0.12
C THR A 397 18.89 -22.62 0.98
N THR A 398 18.73 -21.34 0.65
CA THR A 398 17.90 -20.42 1.45
C THR A 398 16.44 -20.50 1.01
N GLU A 399 15.57 -20.92 1.93
CA GLU A 399 14.12 -20.86 1.76
C GLU A 399 13.66 -19.39 1.68
N LEU A 400 13.22 -18.95 0.50
CA LEU A 400 12.73 -17.58 0.32
C LEU A 400 11.33 -17.41 0.90
N ARG A 401 11.16 -16.34 1.67
CA ARG A 401 9.94 -16.04 2.43
C ARG A 401 9.15 -14.90 1.82
N PHE A 402 8.31 -15.20 0.82
CA PHE A 402 7.34 -14.27 0.24
C PHE A 402 5.95 -14.35 0.90
N GLN A 403 5.87 -14.87 2.12
CA GLN A 403 4.60 -14.97 2.86
C GLN A 403 3.99 -13.58 3.09
N GLY A 404 2.71 -13.40 2.74
CA GLY A 404 1.96 -12.15 2.85
C GLY A 404 2.39 -11.05 1.86
N VAL A 405 3.35 -11.31 0.97
CA VAL A 405 3.89 -10.28 0.08
C VAL A 405 2.92 -9.96 -1.06
N HIS A 406 2.77 -8.66 -1.34
CA HIS A 406 2.00 -8.18 -2.49
C HIS A 406 2.85 -8.22 -3.76
N LEU A 407 2.42 -9.02 -4.72
CA LEU A 407 3.08 -9.31 -5.99
C LEU A 407 2.13 -9.15 -7.20
N SER A 408 0.90 -8.66 -6.97
CA SER A 408 -0.19 -8.61 -7.95
C SER A 408 0.21 -7.96 -9.28
N GLY A 409 -0.13 -8.61 -10.39
CA GLY A 409 0.18 -8.14 -11.75
C GLY A 409 1.64 -8.33 -12.20
N ILE A 410 2.55 -8.78 -11.32
CA ILE A 410 3.95 -9.00 -11.72
C ILE A 410 4.05 -10.14 -12.72
N ASN A 411 4.88 -9.93 -13.75
CA ASN A 411 5.33 -10.99 -14.62
C ASN A 411 6.44 -11.81 -13.91
N LEU A 412 6.13 -13.05 -13.53
CA LEU A 412 7.03 -14.06 -12.96
C LEU A 412 7.23 -15.27 -13.90
N SER A 413 6.80 -15.16 -15.17
CA SER A 413 6.87 -16.24 -16.17
C SER A 413 8.30 -16.73 -16.39
N LYS A 414 8.41 -18.04 -16.65
CA LYS A 414 9.66 -18.78 -16.94
C LYS A 414 10.73 -18.73 -15.84
N LEU A 415 10.40 -18.27 -14.63
CA LEU A 415 11.31 -18.27 -13.49
C LEU A 415 11.33 -19.64 -12.79
N ASP A 416 12.47 -19.97 -12.19
CA ASP A 416 12.58 -21.08 -11.26
C ASP A 416 12.26 -20.57 -9.85
N LEU A 417 11.16 -21.07 -9.29
CA LEU A 417 10.54 -20.59 -8.05
C LEU A 417 10.40 -21.73 -7.01
N ARG A 418 11.10 -22.85 -7.20
CA ARG A 418 10.97 -24.04 -6.35
C ARG A 418 11.24 -23.76 -4.87
N ASN A 419 10.51 -24.45 -4.00
CA ASN A 419 10.63 -24.37 -2.53
C ASN A 419 10.36 -22.97 -1.93
N ILE A 420 9.70 -22.06 -2.65
CA ILE A 420 9.38 -20.73 -2.12
C ILE A 420 8.08 -20.76 -1.29
N ASN A 421 8.11 -20.09 -0.14
CA ASN A 421 6.93 -19.86 0.68
C ASN A 421 6.20 -18.57 0.24
N PHE A 422 5.06 -18.75 -0.42
CA PHE A 422 4.12 -17.72 -0.87
C PHE A 422 2.80 -17.75 -0.05
N LYS A 423 2.78 -18.34 1.15
CA LYS A 423 1.59 -18.41 1.99
C LYS A 423 0.97 -17.02 2.21
N TYR A 424 -0.33 -16.87 2.06
CA TYR A 424 -1.01 -15.55 2.10
C TYR A 424 -0.53 -14.48 1.07
N ALA A 425 0.35 -14.79 0.12
CA ALA A 425 0.82 -13.82 -0.86
C ALA A 425 -0.33 -13.37 -1.79
N CYS A 426 -0.26 -12.13 -2.24
CA CYS A 426 -1.18 -11.60 -3.25
C CYS A 426 -0.51 -11.67 -4.63
N LEU A 427 -0.84 -12.72 -5.38
CA LEU A 427 -0.38 -13.08 -6.73
C LEU A 427 -1.49 -12.87 -7.78
N SER A 428 -2.53 -12.09 -7.46
CA SER A 428 -3.65 -11.85 -8.37
C SER A 428 -3.17 -11.15 -9.65
N HIS A 429 -3.73 -11.55 -10.79
CA HIS A 429 -3.31 -11.11 -12.13
C HIS A 429 -1.82 -11.33 -12.49
N CYS A 430 -1.05 -12.10 -11.70
CA CYS A 430 0.34 -12.41 -12.03
C CYS A 430 0.44 -13.25 -13.31
N ASN A 431 1.49 -13.02 -14.09
CA ASN A 431 1.87 -13.94 -15.17
C ASN A 431 2.96 -14.90 -14.66
N LEU A 432 2.57 -16.11 -14.30
CA LEU A 432 3.41 -17.23 -13.85
C LEU A 432 3.57 -18.31 -14.95
N SER A 433 3.24 -18.00 -16.21
CA SER A 433 3.29 -18.97 -17.32
C SER A 433 4.68 -19.61 -17.48
N TYR A 434 4.70 -20.92 -17.65
CA TYR A 434 5.91 -21.76 -17.74
C TYR A 434 6.91 -21.59 -16.57
N ALA A 435 6.49 -21.01 -15.44
CA ALA A 435 7.31 -20.95 -14.23
C ALA A 435 7.40 -22.32 -13.55
N ASN A 436 8.47 -22.55 -12.80
CA ASN A 436 8.68 -23.77 -12.04
C ASN A 436 8.41 -23.52 -10.55
N LEU A 437 7.18 -23.81 -10.13
CA LEU A 437 6.64 -23.63 -8.79
C LEU A 437 6.66 -24.94 -7.96
N SER A 438 7.26 -26.03 -8.44
CA SER A 438 7.27 -27.30 -7.69
C SER A 438 7.73 -27.12 -6.24
N TRP A 439 7.03 -27.80 -5.32
CA TRP A 439 7.29 -27.72 -3.88
C TRP A 439 7.07 -26.34 -3.22
N CYS A 440 6.40 -25.38 -3.88
CA CYS A 440 5.98 -24.14 -3.24
C CYS A 440 4.87 -24.34 -2.20
N VAL A 441 4.81 -23.40 -1.24
CA VAL A 441 3.68 -23.24 -0.32
C VAL A 441 2.88 -22.00 -0.73
N LEU A 442 1.70 -22.23 -1.31
CA LEU A 442 0.72 -21.24 -1.76
C LEU A 442 -0.57 -21.26 -0.91
N GLU A 443 -0.52 -21.86 0.28
CA GLU A 443 -1.66 -21.92 1.20
C GLU A 443 -2.28 -20.53 1.46
N ARG A 444 -3.60 -20.41 1.25
CA ARG A 444 -4.35 -19.15 1.41
C ARG A 444 -3.79 -17.97 0.59
N ALA A 445 -3.02 -18.22 -0.47
CA ALA A 445 -2.58 -17.18 -1.41
C ALA A 445 -3.74 -16.76 -2.32
N ASP A 446 -3.73 -15.49 -2.75
CA ASP A 446 -4.66 -14.94 -3.74
C ASP A 446 -4.00 -15.01 -5.12
N LEU A 447 -4.44 -15.92 -5.97
CA LEU A 447 -4.01 -16.16 -7.35
C LEU A 447 -5.15 -15.86 -8.36
N ARG A 448 -6.16 -15.08 -7.97
CA ARG A 448 -7.30 -14.76 -8.84
C ARG A 448 -6.83 -14.13 -10.15
N HIS A 449 -7.38 -14.60 -11.27
CA HIS A 449 -7.00 -14.17 -12.62
C HIS A 449 -5.50 -14.33 -12.97
N ALA A 450 -4.72 -15.12 -12.20
CA ALA A 450 -3.32 -15.38 -12.54
C ALA A 450 -3.20 -16.28 -13.77
N ASN A 451 -2.17 -16.07 -14.59
CA ASN A 451 -1.81 -16.97 -15.69
C ASN A 451 -0.71 -17.94 -15.27
N LEU A 452 -1.06 -19.20 -15.06
CA LEU A 452 -0.21 -20.35 -14.74
C LEU A 452 -0.11 -21.35 -15.91
N GLU A 453 -0.41 -20.92 -17.15
CA GLU A 453 -0.32 -21.74 -18.36
C GLU A 453 1.06 -22.42 -18.48
N GLY A 454 1.08 -23.74 -18.63
CA GLY A 454 2.30 -24.54 -18.74
C GLY A 454 3.23 -24.50 -17.52
N ALA A 455 2.78 -23.98 -16.37
CA ALA A 455 3.57 -23.94 -15.15
C ALA A 455 3.76 -25.35 -14.56
N LYS A 456 4.90 -25.57 -13.91
CA LYS A 456 5.17 -26.79 -13.14
C LYS A 456 4.81 -26.56 -11.69
N LEU A 457 3.78 -27.23 -11.22
CA LEU A 457 3.22 -27.12 -9.86
C LEU A 457 3.43 -28.40 -9.05
N HIS A 458 4.21 -29.37 -9.54
CA HIS A 458 4.42 -30.68 -8.88
C HIS A 458 4.61 -30.58 -7.34
N SER A 459 3.75 -31.28 -6.60
CA SER A 459 3.73 -31.34 -5.13
C SER A 459 3.67 -29.97 -4.41
N VAL A 460 2.94 -29.00 -4.96
CA VAL A 460 2.62 -27.72 -4.30
C VAL A 460 1.54 -27.88 -3.21
N SER A 461 1.71 -27.19 -2.08
CA SER A 461 0.64 -27.01 -1.08
C SER A 461 -0.09 -25.68 -1.32
N ALA A 462 -1.33 -25.73 -1.80
CA ALA A 462 -2.19 -24.59 -2.10
C ALA A 462 -3.57 -24.70 -1.41
N ALA A 463 -3.62 -25.31 -0.23
CA ALA A 463 -4.85 -25.46 0.54
C ALA A 463 -5.48 -24.08 0.86
N CYS A 464 -6.79 -23.96 0.69
CA CYS A 464 -7.57 -22.73 0.82
C CYS A 464 -7.07 -21.55 -0.05
N ALA A 465 -6.31 -21.79 -1.12
CA ALA A 465 -5.91 -20.73 -2.06
C ALA A 465 -7.10 -20.25 -2.91
N ASP A 466 -7.07 -19.00 -3.33
CA ASP A 466 -8.06 -18.42 -4.22
C ASP A 466 -7.51 -18.35 -5.66
N LEU A 467 -8.06 -19.17 -6.54
CA LEU A 467 -7.70 -19.37 -7.94
C LEU A 467 -8.89 -19.03 -8.85
N GLU A 468 -9.84 -18.19 -8.41
CA GLU A 468 -10.99 -17.81 -9.22
C GLU A 468 -10.53 -17.22 -10.57
N SER A 469 -11.07 -17.79 -11.65
CA SER A 469 -10.77 -17.43 -13.04
C SER A 469 -9.26 -17.46 -13.40
N ALA A 470 -8.45 -18.26 -12.70
CA ALA A 470 -7.05 -18.47 -13.05
C ALA A 470 -6.91 -19.37 -14.30
N SER A 471 -5.89 -19.12 -15.12
CA SER A 471 -5.52 -19.99 -16.25
C SER A 471 -4.46 -20.98 -15.81
N LEU A 472 -4.78 -22.28 -15.83
CA LEU A 472 -3.91 -23.42 -15.48
C LEU A 472 -3.74 -24.38 -16.68
N MET A 473 -4.03 -23.91 -17.90
CA MET A 473 -3.96 -24.71 -19.14
C MET A 473 -2.61 -25.38 -19.29
N CYS A 474 -2.61 -26.68 -19.66
CA CYS A 474 -1.41 -27.49 -19.88
C CYS A 474 -0.38 -27.47 -18.72
N SER A 475 -0.78 -27.12 -17.49
CA SER A 475 0.11 -27.13 -16.33
C SER A 475 0.31 -28.54 -15.75
N ASP A 476 1.41 -28.74 -15.02
CA ASP A 476 1.70 -29.99 -14.30
C ASP A 476 1.42 -29.82 -12.80
N MET A 477 0.23 -30.23 -12.38
CA MET A 477 -0.29 -30.17 -11.02
C MET A 477 -0.23 -31.54 -10.31
N THR A 478 0.66 -32.43 -10.77
CA THR A 478 0.83 -33.77 -10.19
C THR A 478 1.09 -33.69 -8.68
N ARG A 479 0.26 -34.37 -7.89
CA ARG A 479 0.28 -34.42 -6.42
C ARG A 479 0.16 -33.06 -5.71
N CYS A 480 -0.43 -32.04 -6.35
CA CYS A 480 -0.81 -30.80 -5.67
C CYS A 480 -1.85 -31.05 -4.56
N SER A 481 -1.76 -30.29 -3.48
CA SER A 481 -2.84 -30.17 -2.48
C SER A 481 -3.58 -28.85 -2.69
N LEU A 482 -4.85 -28.94 -3.08
CA LEU A 482 -5.79 -27.85 -3.34
C LEU A 482 -7.06 -28.01 -2.48
N GLU A 483 -6.92 -28.62 -1.30
CA GLU A 483 -8.05 -28.81 -0.37
C GLU A 483 -8.70 -27.47 -0.02
N SER A 484 -10.02 -27.40 -0.18
CA SER A 484 -10.84 -26.19 0.01
C SER A 484 -10.41 -24.97 -0.83
N ALA A 485 -9.70 -25.15 -1.94
CA ALA A 485 -9.34 -24.06 -2.84
C ALA A 485 -10.56 -23.53 -3.63
N ASN A 486 -10.61 -22.23 -3.89
CA ASN A 486 -11.61 -21.62 -4.75
C ASN A 486 -11.10 -21.57 -6.19
N MET A 487 -11.61 -22.43 -7.07
CA MET A 487 -11.20 -22.55 -8.48
C MET A 487 -12.36 -22.26 -9.45
N LYS A 488 -13.34 -21.45 -9.00
CA LYS A 488 -14.52 -21.07 -9.77
C LYS A 488 -14.12 -20.42 -11.10
N GLY A 489 -14.63 -20.93 -12.21
CA GLY A 489 -14.32 -20.45 -13.56
C GLY A 489 -12.85 -20.60 -13.99
N ALA A 490 -12.04 -21.40 -13.30
CA ALA A 490 -10.65 -21.63 -13.70
C ALA A 490 -10.55 -22.47 -14.99
N THR A 491 -9.52 -22.20 -15.80
CA THR A 491 -9.28 -22.90 -17.07
C THR A 491 -8.10 -23.87 -16.92
N LEU A 492 -8.41 -25.16 -16.77
CA LEU A 492 -7.46 -26.25 -16.50
C LEU A 492 -7.16 -27.11 -17.73
N GLU A 493 -7.71 -26.77 -18.90
CA GLU A 493 -7.68 -27.58 -20.12
C GLU A 493 -6.30 -28.19 -20.44
N GLY A 494 -6.26 -29.51 -20.63
CA GLY A 494 -5.05 -30.27 -20.93
C GLY A 494 -4.04 -30.40 -19.79
N SER A 495 -4.38 -30.02 -18.55
CA SER A 495 -3.46 -30.13 -17.40
C SER A 495 -3.26 -31.56 -16.90
N VAL A 496 -2.09 -31.80 -16.31
CA VAL A 496 -1.73 -33.05 -15.63
C VAL A 496 -2.07 -32.89 -14.15
N MET A 497 -2.99 -33.70 -13.64
CA MET A 497 -3.53 -33.58 -12.29
C MET A 497 -3.50 -34.94 -11.55
N GLU A 498 -2.52 -35.79 -11.87
CA GLU A 498 -2.39 -37.12 -11.27
C GLU A 498 -2.14 -37.03 -9.75
N GLY A 499 -2.99 -37.72 -8.97
CA GLY A 499 -2.92 -37.71 -7.51
C GLY A 499 -3.18 -36.35 -6.86
N VAL A 500 -3.83 -35.40 -7.55
CA VAL A 500 -4.21 -34.10 -6.97
C VAL A 500 -5.23 -34.30 -5.85
N SER A 501 -5.14 -33.52 -4.77
CA SER A 501 -6.21 -33.40 -3.78
C SER A 501 -7.00 -32.13 -4.02
N LEU A 502 -8.27 -32.28 -4.39
CA LEU A 502 -9.28 -31.25 -4.62
C LEU A 502 -10.44 -31.40 -3.61
N ARG A 503 -10.19 -32.03 -2.46
CA ARG A 503 -11.20 -32.25 -1.41
C ARG A 503 -11.87 -30.93 -1.03
N VAL A 504 -13.21 -30.88 -1.09
CA VAL A 504 -14.03 -29.69 -0.77
C VAL A 504 -13.66 -28.44 -1.61
N ALA A 505 -12.95 -28.59 -2.73
CA ALA A 505 -12.61 -27.47 -3.61
C ALA A 505 -13.83 -26.99 -4.42
N ASN A 506 -13.86 -25.69 -4.75
CA ASN A 506 -14.95 -25.10 -5.54
C ASN A 506 -14.53 -24.94 -7.00
N LEU A 507 -14.94 -25.85 -7.87
CA LEU A 507 -14.62 -25.91 -9.31
C LEU A 507 -15.82 -25.48 -10.18
N LYS A 508 -16.79 -24.76 -9.61
CA LYS A 508 -17.99 -24.31 -10.33
C LYS A 508 -17.65 -23.55 -11.62
N ASN A 509 -18.26 -23.93 -12.74
CA ASN A 509 -18.01 -23.38 -14.09
C ASN A 509 -16.55 -23.53 -14.59
N ALA A 510 -15.73 -24.42 -14.02
CA ALA A 510 -14.36 -24.62 -14.51
C ALA A 510 -14.32 -25.36 -15.86
N ASN A 511 -13.32 -25.06 -16.69
CA ASN A 511 -13.02 -25.82 -17.90
C ASN A 511 -11.90 -26.82 -17.59
N MET A 512 -12.23 -28.09 -17.45
CA MET A 512 -11.30 -29.20 -17.19
C MET A 512 -11.15 -30.14 -18.39
N ARG A 513 -11.45 -29.69 -19.62
CA ARG A 513 -11.35 -30.56 -20.81
C ARG A 513 -9.98 -31.23 -20.93
N ASN A 514 -9.98 -32.51 -21.33
CA ASN A 514 -8.78 -33.31 -21.57
C ASN A 514 -7.79 -33.39 -20.38
N CYS A 515 -8.22 -33.18 -19.13
CA CYS A 515 -7.35 -33.29 -17.96
C CYS A 515 -7.02 -34.75 -17.60
N MET A 516 -5.81 -34.98 -17.10
CA MET A 516 -5.39 -36.28 -16.55
C MET A 516 -5.57 -36.30 -15.03
N LEU A 517 -6.71 -36.81 -14.57
CA LEU A 517 -7.13 -36.86 -13.16
C LEU A 517 -7.00 -38.29 -12.57
N ASN A 518 -5.98 -39.05 -12.99
CA ASN A 518 -5.72 -40.39 -12.41
C ASN A 518 -5.51 -40.27 -10.90
N ASP A 519 -6.16 -41.12 -10.11
CA ASP A 519 -6.06 -41.20 -8.66
C ASP A 519 -6.30 -39.85 -7.92
N ALA A 520 -7.04 -38.92 -8.54
CA ALA A 520 -7.38 -37.62 -7.96
C ALA A 520 -8.43 -37.72 -6.85
N ASP A 521 -8.24 -37.02 -5.72
CA ASP A 521 -9.20 -36.98 -4.62
C ASP A 521 -10.08 -35.73 -4.67
N MET A 522 -11.31 -35.88 -5.18
CA MET A 522 -12.30 -34.82 -5.33
C MET A 522 -13.47 -34.96 -4.34
N ALA A 523 -13.28 -35.64 -3.20
CA ALA A 523 -14.35 -35.84 -2.22
C ALA A 523 -14.94 -34.51 -1.74
N GLY A 524 -16.26 -34.36 -1.85
CA GLY A 524 -16.98 -33.13 -1.49
C GLY A 524 -16.72 -31.91 -2.39
N ALA A 525 -16.03 -32.06 -3.53
CA ALA A 525 -15.75 -30.96 -4.44
C ALA A 525 -17.04 -30.45 -5.13
N ASN A 526 -17.12 -29.15 -5.39
CA ASN A 526 -18.22 -28.55 -6.14
C ASN A 526 -17.86 -28.45 -7.63
N LEU A 527 -18.32 -29.40 -8.43
CA LEU A 527 -18.09 -29.50 -9.89
C LEU A 527 -19.32 -28.98 -10.70
N GLU A 528 -20.18 -28.16 -10.09
CA GLU A 528 -21.39 -27.64 -10.74
C GLU A 528 -21.07 -26.91 -12.05
N ALA A 529 -21.71 -27.32 -13.15
CA ALA A 529 -21.48 -26.79 -14.50
C ALA A 529 -20.00 -26.80 -14.96
N CYS A 530 -19.20 -27.73 -14.43
CA CYS A 530 -17.82 -27.96 -14.88
C CYS A 530 -17.80 -28.79 -16.16
N ASP A 531 -16.89 -28.48 -17.10
CA ASP A 531 -16.67 -29.30 -18.29
C ASP A 531 -15.50 -30.27 -18.05
N LEU A 532 -15.80 -31.57 -17.96
CA LEU A 532 -14.86 -32.69 -17.78
C LEU A 532 -14.70 -33.51 -19.07
N THR A 533 -15.09 -32.98 -20.23
CA THR A 533 -15.06 -33.69 -21.51
C THR A 533 -13.65 -34.17 -21.86
N GLY A 534 -13.51 -35.44 -22.23
CA GLY A 534 -12.21 -36.04 -22.55
C GLY A 534 -11.29 -36.31 -21.36
N CYS A 535 -11.76 -36.14 -20.11
CA CYS A 535 -10.96 -36.44 -18.93
C CYS A 535 -10.65 -37.94 -18.78
N ASN A 536 -9.49 -38.22 -18.19
CA ASN A 536 -9.18 -39.53 -17.62
C ASN A 536 -9.37 -39.47 -16.10
N LEU A 537 -10.34 -40.22 -15.58
CA LEU A 537 -10.78 -40.22 -14.17
C LEU A 537 -10.53 -41.58 -13.48
N LYS A 538 -9.59 -42.38 -13.99
CA LYS A 538 -9.21 -43.68 -13.43
C LYS A 538 -8.78 -43.54 -11.96
N GLY A 539 -9.46 -44.24 -11.06
CA GLY A 539 -9.12 -44.23 -9.63
C GLY A 539 -9.52 -42.96 -8.86
N ALA A 540 -10.13 -41.98 -9.53
CA ALA A 540 -10.53 -40.73 -8.89
C ALA A 540 -11.68 -40.93 -7.88
N ASN A 541 -11.57 -40.28 -6.72
CA ASN A 541 -12.57 -40.30 -5.65
C ASN A 541 -13.54 -39.13 -5.80
N LEU A 542 -14.77 -39.41 -6.23
CA LEU A 542 -15.84 -38.42 -6.42
C LEU A 542 -16.89 -38.42 -5.30
N ARG A 543 -16.61 -39.06 -4.16
CA ARG A 543 -17.59 -39.25 -3.07
C ARG A 543 -18.14 -37.91 -2.56
N GLY A 544 -19.45 -37.71 -2.72
CA GLY A 544 -20.15 -36.50 -2.29
C GLY A 544 -19.80 -35.24 -3.07
N ALA A 545 -19.17 -35.36 -4.25
CA ALA A 545 -18.95 -34.23 -5.14
C ALA A 545 -20.27 -33.79 -5.81
N ASN A 546 -20.49 -32.47 -5.93
CA ASN A 546 -21.66 -31.94 -6.64
C ASN A 546 -21.38 -31.89 -8.15
N LEU A 547 -21.99 -32.79 -8.91
CA LEU A 547 -21.85 -32.92 -10.37
C LEU A 547 -23.02 -32.34 -11.17
N LYS A 548 -23.88 -31.51 -10.54
CA LYS A 548 -25.02 -30.90 -11.21
C LYS A 548 -24.58 -30.10 -12.45
N ASP A 549 -25.25 -30.34 -13.58
CA ASP A 549 -24.98 -29.71 -14.88
C ASP A 549 -23.55 -29.91 -15.43
N ALA A 550 -22.76 -30.85 -14.86
CA ALA A 550 -21.39 -31.13 -15.31
C ALA A 550 -21.36 -31.93 -16.62
N GLN A 551 -20.44 -31.60 -17.53
CA GLN A 551 -20.30 -32.27 -18.83
C GLN A 551 -19.29 -33.41 -18.73
N LEU A 552 -19.74 -34.66 -18.93
CA LEU A 552 -18.96 -35.89 -18.79
C LEU A 552 -18.82 -36.66 -20.12
N GLU A 553 -18.72 -35.93 -21.23
CA GLU A 553 -18.64 -36.54 -22.56
C GLU A 553 -17.22 -37.06 -22.88
N LEU A 554 -17.12 -38.03 -23.80
CA LEU A 554 -15.84 -38.54 -24.35
C LEU A 554 -14.81 -39.01 -23.30
N MET A 555 -15.23 -39.39 -22.09
CA MET A 555 -14.33 -39.80 -21.02
C MET A 555 -13.45 -41.00 -21.41
N VAL A 556 -12.16 -40.92 -21.08
CA VAL A 556 -11.16 -41.96 -21.41
C VAL A 556 -11.40 -43.26 -20.62
N THR A 557 -12.03 -43.17 -19.45
CA THR A 557 -12.32 -44.31 -18.57
C THR A 557 -13.73 -44.22 -17.98
N PRO A 558 -14.48 -45.33 -17.88
CA PRO A 558 -15.78 -45.34 -17.20
C PRO A 558 -15.65 -44.96 -15.72
N VAL A 559 -16.56 -44.11 -15.22
CA VAL A 559 -16.64 -43.77 -13.79
C VAL A 559 -17.38 -44.86 -13.03
N HIS A 560 -16.89 -45.21 -11.84
CA HIS A 560 -17.56 -46.16 -10.96
C HIS A 560 -18.79 -45.50 -10.29
N MET A 561 -19.93 -45.51 -10.99
CA MET A 561 -21.20 -44.85 -10.62
C MET A 561 -21.70 -45.12 -9.18
N ALA A 562 -21.26 -46.21 -8.54
CA ALA A 562 -21.62 -46.57 -7.17
C ALA A 562 -21.11 -45.61 -6.06
N GLN A 563 -20.47 -44.50 -6.43
CA GLN A 563 -19.93 -43.49 -5.51
C GLN A 563 -20.52 -42.09 -5.72
N ILE A 564 -21.50 -41.93 -6.62
CA ILE A 564 -22.05 -40.63 -7.02
C ILE A 564 -23.54 -40.58 -6.68
N ASP A 565 -23.90 -39.73 -5.73
CA ASP A 565 -25.29 -39.36 -5.45
C ASP A 565 -25.72 -38.24 -6.42
N ILE A 566 -26.31 -38.61 -7.56
CA ILE A 566 -26.87 -37.65 -8.53
C ILE A 566 -28.30 -37.29 -8.10
N TYR A 567 -28.53 -36.01 -7.79
CA TYR A 567 -29.84 -35.42 -7.45
C TYR A 567 -30.11 -34.14 -8.27
#